data_AF-A0AA42YEN4-F1
#
_entry.id   AF-A0AA42YEN4-F1
#
_cell.length_a   1.000
_cell.length_b   1.000
_cell.length_c   1.000
_cell.angle_alpha   90.00
_cell.angle_beta   90.00
_cell.angle_gamma   90.00
#
_symmetry.space_group_name_H-M   'P 1'
#
loop_
_entity.id
_entity.type
_entity.pdbx_description
1 polymer ?
#
loop_
_entity_poly.entity_id
_entity_poly.type
_entity_poly.pdbx_seq_one_letter_code
_entity_poly.pdbx_strand_id
1 'polypeptide(L)' 'MKLTLRPSEMTRADVEALREQGLDDAAVHDVAQVTGFFNLYNRLADGLGIAAEPDW' A
#
# COMPACT_ATOMS: atom_id res chain seq x y z
N MET A 1 2.92 0.10 7.01
CA MET A 1 3.94 0.12 5.93
C MET A 1 4.34 1.55 5.62
N LYS A 2 5.63 1.84 5.40
CA LYS A 2 6.14 3.21 5.14
C LYS A 2 5.42 3.91 3.98
N LEU A 3 5.09 3.18 2.92
CA LEU A 3 4.34 3.68 1.76
C LEU A 3 2.93 4.22 2.10
N THR A 4 2.28 3.73 3.17
CA THR A 4 0.96 4.24 3.62
C THR A 4 1.09 5.57 4.35
N LEU A 5 2.08 5.68 5.25
CA LEU A 5 2.18 6.80 6.19
C LEU A 5 3.04 7.94 5.65
N ARG A 6 4.10 7.61 4.91
CA ARG A 6 5.15 8.53 4.45
C ARG A 6 5.60 8.17 3.03
N PRO A 7 4.69 8.13 2.04
CA PRO A 7 5.02 7.73 0.66
C PRO A 7 6.10 8.60 0.02
N SER A 8 6.16 9.89 0.36
CA SER A 8 7.18 10.83 -0.14
C SER A 8 8.60 10.54 0.38
N GLU A 9 8.74 9.74 1.43
CA GLU A 9 10.03 9.33 1.99
C GLU A 9 10.51 7.98 1.45
N MET A 10 9.78 7.36 0.52
CA MET A 10 10.20 6.10 -0.09
C MET A 10 11.47 6.31 -0.92
N THR A 11 12.40 5.38 -0.77
CA THR A 11 13.70 5.39 -1.41
C THR A 11 14.01 4.02 -2.01
N ARG A 12 15.10 3.93 -2.78
CA ARG A 12 15.59 2.67 -3.32
C ARG A 12 15.99 1.67 -2.22
N ALA A 13 16.47 2.15 -1.07
CA ALA A 13 16.82 1.30 0.07
C ALA A 13 15.62 0.52 0.61
N ASP A 14 14.41 1.11 0.56
CA ASP A 14 13.19 0.41 0.98
C ASP A 14 12.84 -0.76 0.03
N VAL A 15 13.14 -0.62 -1.26
CA VAL A 15 12.97 -1.69 -2.27
C VAL A 15 14.05 -2.76 -2.10
N GLU A 16 15.30 -2.37 -1.85
CA GLU A 16 16.40 -3.29 -1.61
C GLU A 16 16.16 -4.13 -0.34
N ALA A 17 15.64 -3.53 0.72
CA ALA A 17 15.24 -4.25 1.93
C ALA A 17 14.18 -5.33 1.66
N LEU A 18 13.23 -5.09 0.75
CA LEU A 18 12.25 -6.10 0.34
C LEU A 18 12.90 -7.24 -0.46
N ARG A 19 13.83 -6.90 -1.35
CA ARG A 19 14.61 -7.90 -2.12
C ARG A 19 15.47 -8.78 -1.23
N GLU A 20 16.06 -8.21 -0.17
CA GLU A 20 16.80 -8.96 0.85
C GLU A 20 15.92 -9.98 1.60
N GLN A 21 14.60 -9.77 1.64
CA GLN A 21 13.63 -10.74 2.16
C GLN A 21 13.20 -11.78 1.12
N GLY A 22 13.80 -11.77 -0.08
CA GLY A 22 13.52 -12.73 -1.15
C GLY A 22 12.38 -12.33 -2.08
N LEU A 23 11.88 -11.09 -2.01
CA LEU A 23 10.90 -10.59 -2.97
C LEU A 23 11.59 -10.23 -4.28
N ASP A 24 11.10 -10.77 -5.39
CA ASP A 24 11.50 -10.31 -6.71
C ASP A 24 10.80 -8.99 -7.08
N ASP A 25 11.18 -8.42 -8.23
CA ASP A 25 10.65 -7.12 -8.66
C ASP A 25 9.14 -7.14 -8.91
N ALA A 26 8.61 -8.29 -9.34
CA ALA A 26 7.17 -8.48 -9.51
C ALA A 26 6.45 -8.43 -8.16
N ALA A 27 6.96 -9.16 -7.15
CA ALA A 27 6.40 -9.16 -5.80
C ALA A 27 6.49 -7.77 -5.13
N VAL A 28 7.60 -7.04 -5.33
CA VAL A 28 7.71 -5.65 -4.83
C VAL A 28 6.68 -4.75 -5.50
N HIS A 29 6.46 -4.90 -6.80
CA HIS A 29 5.45 -4.16 -7.53
C HIS A 29 4.04 -4.47 -7.02
N ASP A 30 3.71 -5.74 -6.80
CA ASP A 30 2.42 -6.17 -6.25
C ASP A 30 2.17 -5.57 -4.86
N VAL A 31 3.18 -5.56 -3.98
CA VAL A 31 3.11 -4.92 -2.66
C VAL A 31 2.78 -3.44 -2.77
N ALA A 32 3.41 -2.72 -3.71
CA ALA A 32 3.15 -1.31 -3.95
C ALA A 32 1.72 -1.08 -4.49
N GLN A 33 1.27 -1.91 -5.43
CA GLN A 33 -0.06 -1.83 -6.03
C GLN A 33 -1.16 -2.09 -5.01
N VAL A 34 -1.07 -3.19 -4.25
CA VAL A 34 -2.07 -3.54 -3.21
C VAL A 34 -2.14 -2.45 -2.15
N THR A 35 -0.98 -1.98 -1.67
CA THR A 35 -0.95 -0.92 -0.67
C THR A 35 -1.54 0.38 -1.20
N GLY A 36 -1.23 0.76 -2.45
CA GLY A 36 -1.79 1.93 -3.11
C GLY A 36 -3.31 1.84 -3.30
N PHE A 37 -3.79 0.67 -3.73
CA PHE A 37 -5.21 0.40 -3.94
C PHE A 37 -6.03 0.58 -2.65
N PHE A 38 -5.62 -0.05 -1.55
CA PHE A 38 -6.29 0.13 -0.25
C PHE A 38 -6.20 1.57 0.24
N ASN A 39 -5.07 2.25 0.03
CA ASN A 39 -4.92 3.65 0.37
C ASN A 39 -5.92 4.55 -0.36
N LEU A 40 -6.15 4.31 -1.66
CA LEU A 40 -7.16 5.03 -2.42
C LEU A 40 -8.57 4.73 -1.89
N TYR A 41 -8.89 3.45 -1.72
CA TYR A 41 -10.21 3.02 -1.30
C TYR A 41 -10.57 3.57 0.08
N ASN A 42 -9.67 3.48 1.05
CA ASN A 42 -9.87 4.04 2.39
C ASN A 42 -10.13 5.55 2.33
N ARG A 43 -9.39 6.30 1.50
CA ARG A 43 -9.63 7.75 1.32
C ARG A 43 -11.00 8.07 0.73
N LEU A 44 -11.48 7.25 -0.20
CA LEU A 44 -12.81 7.40 -0.78
C LEU A 44 -13.89 7.05 0.24
N ALA A 45 -13.73 5.94 0.96
CA ALA A 45 -14.69 5.50 1.96
C ALA A 45 -14.80 6.50 3.11
N ASP A 46 -13.67 6.84 3.73
CA ASP A 46 -13.60 7.77 4.86
C ASP A 46 -13.98 9.19 4.42
N GLY A 47 -13.51 9.63 3.24
CA GLY A 47 -13.72 10.98 2.75
C GLY A 47 -15.15 11.27 2.29
N LEU A 48 -15.88 10.25 1.84
CA LEU A 48 -17.27 10.36 1.41
C LEU A 48 -18.27 9.86 2.47
N GLY A 49 -17.79 9.35 3.61
CA GLY A 49 -18.63 8.78 4.66
C GLY A 49 -19.35 7.49 4.22
N ILE A 50 -18.76 6.73 3.29
CA ILE A 50 -19.29 5.44 2.86
C ILE A 50 -19.07 4.47 4.02
N ALA A 51 -20.14 4.05 4.67
CA ALA A 51 -20.08 2.96 5.65
C ALA A 51 -19.65 1.68 4.94
N ALA A 52 -18.86 0.85 5.63
CA ALA A 52 -18.64 -0.52 5.19
C ALA A 52 -20.00 -1.19 4.93
N GLU A 53 -20.08 -1.99 3.86
CA GLU A 53 -21.29 -2.75 3.57
C GLU A 53 -21.67 -3.57 4.82
N PRO A 54 -22.97 -3.64 5.17
CA PRO A 54 -23.39 -4.39 6.34
C PRO A 54 -22.94 -5.84 6.24
N ASP A 55 -22.46 -6.39 7.36
CA ASP A 55 -22.10 -7.81 7.47
C ASP A 55 -23.38 -8.65 7.31
N TRP A 56 -23.61 -9.18 6.11
CA TRP A 56 -24.64 -10.20 5.83
C TRP A 56 -24.01 -11.42 5.17
#